data_AF-A0A4Y2GS36-F1
#
_entry.id   AF-A0A4Y2GS36-F1
#
_cell.length_a   1.000
_cell.length_b   1.000
_cell.length_c   1.000
_cell.angle_alpha   90.00
_cell.angle_beta   90.00
_cell.angle_gamma   90.00
#
_symmetry.space_group_name_H-M   'P 1'
#
loop_
_entity.id
_entity.type
_entity.pdbx_description
1 polymer ?
#
loop_
_entity_poly.entity_id
_entity_poly.type
_entity_poly.pdbx_seq_one_letter_code
_entity_poly.pdbx_strand_id
1 'polypeptide(L)'
;MDKTSDLDAFDRGQIVGSRRMGHSISEIVRELGFLRARVYREYTNGGEKTSDRTNCKGQLALNERGVRRLSRIVRSQRSRTLAQITTQLNQGASRTVSKRTVQRSLHRMGFGSRRPTRVPLLNARHRAARLAWAREHREWTLEDWK
;
A
#
# COMPACT_ATOMS: atom_id res chain seq x y z
N MET A 1 -16.02 -36.39 -8.81
CA MET A 1 -16.64 -35.06 -9.00
C MET A 1 -16.07 -34.11 -7.96
N ASP A 2 -15.31 -33.11 -8.42
CA ASP A 2 -14.63 -32.11 -7.60
C ASP A 2 -15.61 -31.36 -6.69
N LYS A 3 -15.35 -31.34 -5.37
CA LYS A 3 -16.29 -30.89 -4.33
C LYS A 3 -15.86 -29.59 -3.63
N THR A 4 -14.99 -28.78 -4.22
CA THR A 4 -14.34 -27.67 -3.50
C THR A 4 -14.11 -26.38 -4.29
N SER A 5 -14.62 -26.23 -5.51
CA SER A 5 -14.51 -24.96 -6.25
C SER A 5 -15.59 -23.97 -5.81
N ASP A 6 -15.20 -22.73 -5.47
CA ASP A 6 -16.11 -21.63 -5.14
C ASP A 6 -17.11 -21.33 -6.31
N LEU A 7 -18.31 -20.75 -6.08
CA LEU A 7 -19.19 -20.38 -7.21
C LEU A 7 -18.44 -19.35 -8.02
N ASP A 8 -18.28 -19.60 -9.31
CA ASP A 8 -17.78 -18.61 -10.24
C ASP A 8 -18.76 -17.42 -10.36
N ALA A 9 -18.26 -16.28 -10.83
CA ALA A 9 -19.05 -15.10 -11.15
C ALA A 9 -20.21 -15.43 -12.09
N PHE A 10 -20.00 -16.31 -13.09
CA PHE A 10 -21.06 -16.74 -14.00
C PHE A 10 -22.18 -17.49 -13.27
N ASP A 11 -21.83 -18.49 -12.44
CA ASP A 11 -22.81 -19.28 -11.68
C ASP A 11 -23.62 -18.41 -10.71
N ARG A 12 -22.97 -17.45 -10.06
CA ARG A 12 -23.65 -16.45 -9.22
C ARG A 12 -24.60 -15.61 -10.05
N GLY A 13 -24.18 -15.17 -11.23
CA GLY A 13 -24.99 -14.43 -12.18
C GLY A 13 -26.26 -15.19 -12.58
N GLN A 14 -26.15 -16.49 -12.86
CA GLN A 14 -27.30 -17.34 -13.16
C GLN A 14 -28.28 -17.43 -11.99
N ILE A 15 -27.79 -17.67 -10.76
CA ILE A 15 -28.64 -17.72 -9.56
C ILE A 15 -29.37 -16.39 -9.33
N VAL A 16 -28.68 -15.27 -9.51
CA VAL A 16 -29.26 -13.93 -9.35
C VAL A 16 -30.25 -13.60 -10.47
N GLY A 17 -29.96 -14.01 -11.71
CA GLY A 17 -30.86 -13.90 -12.86
C GLY A 17 -32.16 -14.67 -12.65
N SER A 18 -32.08 -15.96 -12.31
CA SER A 18 -33.26 -16.80 -12.04
C SER A 18 -34.09 -16.26 -10.87
N ARG A 19 -33.44 -15.74 -9.82
CA ARG A 19 -34.14 -15.03 -8.73
C ARG A 19 -34.91 -13.81 -9.24
N ARG A 20 -34.31 -12.98 -10.10
CA ARG A 20 -34.97 -11.80 -10.68
C ARG A 20 -36.14 -12.18 -11.59
N MET A 21 -36.08 -13.35 -12.21
CA MET A 21 -37.16 -13.95 -13.00
C MET A 21 -38.25 -14.63 -12.14
N GLY A 22 -38.12 -14.62 -10.80
CA GLY A 22 -39.14 -15.16 -9.89
C GLY A 22 -39.01 -16.65 -9.58
N HIS A 23 -37.93 -17.32 -10.02
CA HIS A 23 -37.71 -18.73 -9.68
C HIS A 23 -37.40 -18.92 -8.19
N SER A 24 -37.97 -19.98 -7.62
CA SER A 24 -37.70 -20.40 -6.25
C SER A 24 -36.32 -21.04 -6.09
N ILE A 25 -35.80 -21.05 -4.87
CA ILE A 25 -34.52 -21.69 -4.53
C ILE A 25 -34.49 -23.17 -4.94
N SER A 26 -35.62 -23.87 -4.80
CA SER A 26 -35.71 -25.30 -5.16
C SER A 26 -35.61 -25.53 -6.67
N GLU A 27 -36.21 -24.65 -7.48
CA GLU A 27 -36.11 -24.72 -8.95
C GLU A 27 -34.68 -24.46 -9.41
N ILE A 28 -34.03 -23.45 -8.85
CA ILE A 28 -32.64 -23.08 -9.19
C ILE A 28 -31.66 -24.21 -8.81
N VAL A 29 -31.86 -24.86 -7.66
CA VAL A 29 -31.06 -26.02 -7.25
C VAL A 29 -31.24 -27.19 -8.21
N ARG A 30 -32.47 -27.43 -8.66
CA ARG A 30 -32.78 -28.51 -9.61
C ARG A 30 -32.19 -28.26 -10.98
N GLU A 31 -32.23 -27.01 -11.45
CA GLU A 31 -31.76 -26.60 -12.77
C GLU A 31 -30.24 -26.51 -12.86
N LEU A 32 -29.60 -25.86 -11.89
CA LEU A 32 -28.15 -25.62 -11.90
C LEU A 32 -27.34 -26.72 -11.19
N GLY A 33 -28.00 -27.63 -10.47
CA GLY A 33 -27.33 -28.76 -9.80
C GLY A 33 -26.43 -28.37 -8.62
N PHE A 34 -26.47 -27.13 -8.16
CA PHE A 34 -25.65 -26.66 -7.04
C PHE A 34 -26.26 -27.04 -5.68
N LEU A 35 -25.40 -27.17 -4.67
CA LEU A 35 -25.82 -27.40 -3.29
C LEU A 35 -26.83 -26.34 -2.83
N ARG A 36 -27.94 -26.79 -2.21
CA ARG A 36 -29.01 -25.92 -1.73
C ARG A 36 -28.52 -24.80 -0.81
N ALA A 37 -27.58 -25.09 0.10
CA ALA A 37 -27.00 -24.09 1.00
C ALA A 37 -26.26 -22.96 0.25
N ARG A 38 -25.69 -23.29 -0.91
CA ARG A 38 -24.93 -22.36 -1.74
C ARG A 38 -25.85 -21.45 -2.55
N VAL A 39 -26.83 -22.06 -3.21
CA VAL A 39 -27.90 -21.32 -3.88
C VAL A 39 -28.62 -20.44 -2.87
N TYR A 40 -28.96 -20.93 -1.69
CA TYR A 40 -29.58 -20.14 -0.63
C TYR A 40 -28.75 -18.90 -0.25
N ARG A 41 -27.43 -19.06 -0.06
CA ARG A 41 -26.53 -17.96 0.30
C ARG A 41 -26.46 -16.89 -0.79
N GLU A 42 -26.35 -17.28 -2.06
CA GLU A 42 -26.30 -16.32 -3.17
C GLU A 42 -27.68 -15.78 -3.51
N TYR A 43 -28.74 -16.56 -3.37
CA TYR A 43 -30.12 -16.12 -3.55
C TYR A 43 -30.49 -15.04 -2.53
N THR A 44 -30.09 -15.19 -1.26
CA THR A 44 -30.37 -14.19 -0.21
C THR A 44 -29.42 -12.99 -0.27
N ASN A 45 -28.12 -13.22 -0.47
CA ASN A 45 -27.08 -12.17 -0.35
C ASN A 45 -26.54 -11.65 -1.69
N GLY A 46 -26.85 -12.29 -2.83
CA GLY A 46 -26.34 -12.01 -4.18
C GLY A 46 -27.02 -10.83 -4.86
N GLY A 47 -27.24 -9.73 -4.15
CA GLY A 47 -27.56 -8.46 -4.79
C GLY A 47 -26.36 -7.91 -5.57
N GLU A 48 -26.50 -6.69 -6.07
CA GLU A 48 -25.37 -5.88 -6.52
C GLU A 48 -24.43 -5.67 -5.32
N LYS A 49 -23.57 -6.66 -5.07
CA LYS A 49 -22.43 -6.49 -4.18
C LYS A 49 -21.56 -5.53 -4.95
N THR A 50 -21.66 -4.22 -4.67
CA THR A 50 -20.54 -3.34 -4.93
C THR A 50 -19.39 -4.07 -4.26
N SER A 51 -18.51 -4.67 -5.05
CA SER A 51 -17.33 -5.33 -4.52
C SER A 51 -16.34 -4.26 -4.07
N ASP A 52 -16.83 -3.26 -3.36
CA ASP A 52 -16.09 -2.31 -2.58
C ASP A 52 -15.59 -3.02 -1.31
N ARG A 53 -14.85 -4.12 -1.55
CA ARG A 53 -13.79 -4.58 -0.65
C ARG A 53 -12.64 -3.56 -0.60
N THR A 54 -12.81 -2.37 -1.18
CA THR A 54 -11.95 -1.19 -1.09
C THR A 54 -11.57 -0.87 0.35
N ASN A 55 -12.39 -1.27 1.34
CA ASN A 55 -12.16 -0.99 2.75
C ASN A 55 -11.70 -2.18 3.62
N CYS A 56 -11.26 -3.30 3.05
CA CYS A 56 -10.46 -4.29 3.80
C CYS A 56 -8.98 -3.86 3.94
N LYS A 57 -8.67 -2.57 3.82
CA LYS A 57 -7.33 -2.04 4.14
C LYS A 57 -7.15 -2.12 5.65
N GLY A 58 -6.57 -3.23 6.10
CA GLY A 58 -6.28 -3.48 7.51
C GLY A 58 -5.75 -2.23 8.22
N GLN A 59 -6.37 -1.93 9.36
CA GLN A 59 -6.08 -0.76 10.20
C GLN A 59 -4.58 -0.49 10.25
N LEU A 60 -4.20 0.78 10.05
CA LEU A 60 -2.83 1.24 10.30
C LEU A 60 -2.48 0.87 11.74
N ALA A 61 -1.48 0.01 11.92
CA ALA A 61 -1.05 -0.43 13.25
C ALA A 61 -0.45 0.73 14.09
N LEU A 62 -0.15 1.87 13.45
CA LEU A 62 0.14 3.15 14.09
C LEU A 62 -1.07 4.08 13.96
N ASN A 63 -1.42 4.77 15.05
CA ASN A 63 -2.36 5.89 15.00
C ASN A 63 -1.76 7.06 14.20
N GLU A 64 -2.61 8.01 13.79
CA GLU A 64 -2.19 9.16 12.98
C GLU A 64 -1.08 9.99 13.65
N ARG A 65 -1.13 10.14 14.99
CA ARG A 65 -0.07 10.79 15.77
C ARG A 65 1.27 10.06 15.66
N GLY A 66 1.25 8.74 15.72
CA GLY A 66 2.41 7.87 15.57
C GLY A 66 3.00 7.95 14.16
N VAL A 67 2.15 7.99 13.13
CA VAL A 67 2.58 8.22 11.74
C VAL A 67 3.27 9.58 11.57
N ARG A 68 2.68 10.65 12.11
CA ARG A 68 3.29 12.00 12.10
C ARG A 68 4.65 12.02 12.82
N ARG A 69 4.75 11.38 13.99
CA ARG A 69 6.00 11.29 14.74
C ARG A 69 7.06 10.50 13.98
N LEU A 70 6.71 9.34 13.43
CA LEU A 70 7.59 8.52 12.60
C LEU A 70 8.13 9.32 11.40
N SER A 71 7.26 10.09 10.75
CA SER A 71 7.64 10.96 9.64
C SER A 71 8.71 11.98 10.01
N ARG A 72 8.58 12.63 11.18
CA ARG A 72 9.59 13.59 11.67
C ARG A 72 10.93 12.92 11.96
N ILE A 73 10.91 11.73 12.59
CA ILE A 73 12.13 10.97 12.92
C ILE A 73 12.90 10.63 11.63
N VAL A 74 12.21 10.12 10.61
CA VAL A 74 12.87 9.72 9.36
C VAL A 74 13.41 10.91 8.58
N ARG A 75 12.68 12.03 8.54
CA ARG A 75 13.13 13.23 7.82
C ARG A 75 14.34 13.90 8.48
N SER A 76 14.41 13.91 9.81
CA SER A 76 15.58 14.47 10.51
C SER A 76 16.80 13.56 10.44
N GLN A 77 16.61 12.24 10.39
CA GLN A 77 17.67 11.24 10.54
C GLN A 77 17.64 10.21 9.40
N ARG A 78 17.88 10.69 8.17
CA ARG A 78 17.74 9.89 6.93
C ARG A 78 18.57 8.62 6.85
N SER A 79 19.64 8.49 7.64
CA SER A 79 20.58 7.37 7.62
C SER A 79 20.40 6.37 8.76
N ARG A 80 19.42 6.57 9.66
CA ARG A 80 19.22 5.66 10.79
C ARG A 80 18.68 4.31 10.35
N THR A 81 19.09 3.28 11.10
CA THR A 81 18.60 1.93 10.88
C THR A 81 17.15 1.79 11.36
N LEU A 82 16.42 0.83 10.79
CA LEU A 82 15.06 0.53 11.22
C LEU A 82 14.97 0.24 12.73
N ALA A 83 15.99 -0.41 13.30
CA ALA A 83 16.05 -0.69 14.73
C ALA A 83 16.15 0.60 15.55
N GLN A 84 17.05 1.52 15.18
CA GLN A 84 17.20 2.81 15.85
C GLN A 84 15.93 3.66 15.77
N ILE A 85 15.29 3.69 14.58
CA ILE A 85 14.01 4.38 14.37
C ILE A 85 12.93 3.78 15.27
N THR A 86 12.86 2.45 15.36
CA THR A 86 11.87 1.74 16.20
C THR A 86 12.08 2.05 17.68
N THR A 87 13.33 1.99 18.17
CA THR A 87 13.66 2.33 19.56
C THR A 87 13.25 3.76 19.88
N GLN A 88 13.60 4.72 19.02
CA GLN A 88 13.22 6.12 19.20
C GLN A 88 11.71 6.35 19.14
N LEU A 89 11.00 5.63 18.27
CA LEU A 89 9.55 5.69 18.20
C LEU A 89 8.89 5.09 19.45
N ASN A 90 9.51 4.12 20.11
CA ASN A 90 8.98 3.54 21.33
C ASN A 90 9.37 4.33 22.60
N GLN A 91 10.38 5.21 22.54
CA GLN A 91 10.72 6.10 23.65
C GLN A 91 9.51 6.97 24.03
N GLY A 92 9.04 6.82 25.28
CA GLY A 92 7.92 7.56 25.84
C GLY A 92 6.54 7.16 25.31
N ALA A 93 6.42 6.04 24.59
CA ALA A 93 5.14 5.54 24.10
C ALA A 93 4.50 4.57 25.11
N SER A 94 3.19 4.70 25.33
CA SER A 94 2.43 3.77 26.19
C SER A 94 2.31 2.37 25.60
N ARG A 95 2.37 2.25 24.27
CA ARG A 95 2.36 0.97 23.55
C ARG A 95 3.59 0.88 22.64
N THR A 96 4.35 -0.19 22.80
CA THR A 96 5.51 -0.46 21.94
C THR A 96 5.06 -0.96 20.56
N VAL A 97 5.82 -0.60 19.55
CA VAL A 97 5.56 -0.93 18.15
C VAL A 97 6.69 -1.82 17.65
N SER A 98 6.33 -2.91 16.96
CA SER A 98 7.31 -3.83 16.40
C SER A 98 8.03 -3.22 15.18
N LYS A 99 9.26 -3.68 14.92
CA LYS A 99 10.04 -3.29 13.73
C LYS A 99 9.26 -3.50 12.43
N ARG A 100 8.48 -4.60 12.34
CA ARG A 100 7.67 -4.93 11.16
C ARG A 100 6.54 -3.95 10.91
N THR A 101 5.90 -3.47 11.98
CA THR A 101 4.88 -2.42 11.88
C THR A 101 5.49 -1.09 11.42
N VAL A 102 6.64 -0.71 11.98
CA VAL A 102 7.37 0.50 11.54
C VAL A 102 7.71 0.40 10.05
N GLN A 103 8.27 -0.73 9.61
CA GLN A 103 8.62 -0.95 8.21
C GLN A 103 7.42 -0.83 7.26
N ARG A 104 6.30 -1.50 7.56
CA ARG A 104 5.08 -1.41 6.75
C ARG A 104 4.55 0.02 6.68
N SER A 105 4.61 0.75 7.79
CA SER A 105 4.16 2.14 7.86
C SER A 105 5.04 3.05 7.02
N LEU A 106 6.36 2.86 7.06
CA LEU A 106 7.30 3.59 6.20
C LEU A 106 7.04 3.36 4.72
N HIS A 107 6.81 2.11 4.30
CA HIS A 107 6.47 1.80 2.91
C HIS A 107 5.15 2.43 2.48
N ARG A 108 4.10 2.37 3.33
CA ARG A 108 2.82 3.05 3.07
C ARG A 108 2.96 4.57 2.92
N MET A 109 3.94 5.16 3.61
CA MET A 109 4.28 6.59 3.50
C MET A 109 5.21 6.92 2.33
N GLY A 110 5.66 5.93 1.55
CA GLY A 110 6.59 6.11 0.43
C GLY A 110 8.06 6.21 0.81
N PHE A 111 8.44 5.90 2.05
CA PHE A 111 9.85 5.85 2.45
C PHE A 111 10.48 4.49 2.09
N GLY A 112 11.68 4.56 1.51
CA GLY A 112 12.52 3.40 1.20
C GLY A 112 13.97 3.65 1.60
N SER A 113 14.71 2.57 1.81
CA SER A 113 16.16 2.65 2.01
C SER A 113 16.87 2.92 0.69
N ARG A 114 17.89 3.79 0.69
CA ARG A 114 18.75 4.04 -0.48
C ARG A 114 20.19 4.26 -0.04
N ARG A 115 21.13 3.78 -0.84
CA ARG A 115 22.56 4.05 -0.63
C ARG A 115 22.89 5.47 -1.08
N PRO A 116 23.55 6.29 -0.24
CA PRO A 116 24.06 7.59 -0.67
C PRO A 116 25.04 7.42 -1.83
N THR A 117 25.01 8.33 -2.81
CA THR A 117 26.02 8.37 -3.87
C THR A 117 27.39 8.67 -3.28
N ARG A 118 28.39 7.87 -3.65
CA ARG A 118 29.78 8.06 -3.21
C ARG A 118 30.42 9.16 -4.06
N VAL A 119 30.43 10.38 -3.54
CA VAL A 119 31.12 11.52 -4.16
C VAL A 119 32.19 12.07 -3.21
N PRO A 120 33.31 12.62 -3.72
CA PRO A 120 34.27 13.31 -2.87
C PRO A 120 33.61 14.42 -2.07
N LEU A 121 33.98 14.53 -0.79
CA LEU A 121 33.48 15.59 0.06
C LEU A 121 34.08 16.93 -0.38
N LEU A 122 33.23 17.82 -0.87
CA LEU A 122 33.64 19.20 -1.16
C LEU A 122 33.66 20.00 0.14
N ASN A 123 34.81 20.61 0.44
CA ASN A 123 34.92 21.63 1.48
C ASN A 123 34.19 22.91 1.03
N ALA A 124 34.02 23.86 1.96
CA ALA A 124 33.30 25.11 1.69
C ALA A 124 33.92 25.91 0.54
N ARG A 125 35.27 26.00 0.49
CA ARG A 125 36.02 26.69 -0.56
C ARG A 125 35.73 26.12 -1.95
N HIS A 126 35.78 24.79 -2.11
CA HIS A 126 35.51 24.13 -3.38
C HIS A 126 34.06 24.34 -3.83
N ARG A 127 33.09 24.34 -2.90
CA ARG A 127 31.69 24.62 -3.23
C ARG A 127 31.50 26.04 -3.75
N ALA A 128 32.13 27.02 -3.09
CA ALA A 128 32.06 28.43 -3.49
C ALA A 128 32.69 28.64 -4.88
N ALA A 129 33.90 28.11 -5.11
CA ALA A 129 34.58 28.21 -6.40
C ALA A 129 33.77 27.58 -7.54
N ARG A 130 33.24 26.36 -7.34
CA ARG A 130 32.40 25.68 -8.35
C ARG A 130 31.12 26.44 -8.64
N LEU A 131 30.49 27.02 -7.61
CA LEU A 131 29.28 27.82 -7.79
C LEU A 131 29.56 29.13 -8.54
N ALA A 132 30.65 29.82 -8.22
CA ALA A 132 31.06 31.04 -8.92
C ALA A 132 31.32 30.75 -10.40
N TRP A 133 32.11 29.72 -10.68
CA TRP A 133 32.42 29.27 -12.04
C TRP A 133 31.14 28.94 -12.83
N ALA A 134 30.23 28.14 -12.26
CA ALA A 134 28.96 27.80 -12.91
C ALA A 134 28.04 29.02 -13.15
N ARG A 135 28.13 30.07 -12.33
CA ARG A 135 27.36 31.30 -12.51
C ARG A 135 27.95 32.17 -13.63
N GLU A 136 29.26 32.28 -13.69
CA GLU A 136 29.98 33.04 -14.72
C GLU A 136 29.79 32.39 -16.11
N HIS A 137 29.71 31.06 -16.15
CA HIS A 137 29.61 30.26 -17.36
C HIS A 137 28.16 29.80 -17.63
N ARG A 138 27.15 30.50 -17.09
CA ARG A 138 25.74 30.09 -17.18
C ARG A 138 25.21 30.11 -18.61
N GLU A 139 25.66 31.07 -19.40
CA GLU A 139 25.20 31.29 -20.78
C GLU A 139 26.09 30.59 -21.82
N TRP A 140 27.04 29.76 -21.39
CA TRP A 140 27.90 29.02 -22.30
C TRP A 140 27.10 28.04 -23.16
N THR A 141 27.25 28.20 -24.47
CA THR A 141 26.70 27.33 -25.50
C THR A 141 27.67 26.20 -25.80
N LEU A 142 27.22 25.14 -26.50
CA LEU A 142 28.09 24.00 -26.86
C LEU A 142 29.35 24.41 -27.65
N GLU A 143 29.34 25.55 -28.34
CA GLU A 143 30.51 26.10 -29.04
C GLU A 143 31.56 26.64 -28.06
N ASP A 144 31.14 27.20 -26.93
CA ASP A 144 32.03 27.73 -25.89
C ASP A 144 32.71 26.62 -25.07
N TRP A 145 32.23 25.38 -25.18
CA TRP A 145 32.77 24.19 -24.51
C TRP A 145 33.78 23.39 -25.34
N LYS A 146 33.94 23.72 -26.63
CA LYS A 146 34.95 23.10 -27.50
C LYS A 146 36.35 23.63 -27.19
#